data_AF-A0A1B0B748-F1
#
_entry.id   AF-A0A1B0B748-F1
#
_cell.length_a   1.000
_cell.length_b   1.000
_cell.length_c   1.000
_cell.angle_alpha   90.00
_cell.angle_beta   90.00
_cell.angle_gamma   90.00
#
_symmetry.space_group_name_H-M   'P 1'
#
loop_
_entity.id
_entity.type
_entity.pdbx_description
1 polymer ?
#
loop_
_entity_poly.entity_id
_entity_poly.type
_entity_poly.pdbx_seq_one_letter_code
_entity_poly.pdbx_strand_id
1 'polypeptide(L)'
;MNSELLQNMMSTLLNNVMAEECRNQWSMSRPLLVLILLYEDFFRSLKDNIIRAQPTDKQQTMAQWFEDLMCGIERNVSGKNKEKFTQNLSSFRRDVVNLPKSSSYNTDNSYQIYCENNYSVSV
;
A
#
# COMPACT_ATOMS: atom_id res chain seq x y z
N MET A 1 17.92 -2.74 15.34
CA MET A 1 16.82 -1.85 14.87
C MET A 1 15.52 -2.60 15.09
N ASN A 2 14.48 -1.92 15.58
CA ASN A 2 13.17 -2.56 15.77
C ASN A 2 12.47 -2.69 14.40
N SER A 3 12.62 -3.84 13.75
CA SER A 3 12.06 -4.12 12.42
C SER A 3 10.54 -4.08 12.41
N GLU A 4 9.89 -4.43 13.53
CA GLU A 4 8.43 -4.42 13.69
C GLU A 4 7.87 -3.00 13.57
N LEU A 5 8.51 -2.01 14.21
CA LEU A 5 8.09 -0.61 14.13
C LEU A 5 8.11 -0.10 12.69
N LEU A 6 9.16 -0.38 11.94
CA LEU A 6 9.31 0.10 10.57
C LEU A 6 8.37 -0.62 9.59
N GLN A 7 8.11 -1.91 9.81
CA GLN A 7 7.09 -2.68 9.09
C GLN A 7 5.68 -2.13 9.36
N ASN A 8 5.38 -1.78 10.62
CA ASN A 8 4.14 -1.13 11.00
C ASN A 8 3.99 0.25 10.32
N MET A 9 5.07 1.04 10.27
CA MET A 9 5.08 2.31 9.54
C MET A 9 4.79 2.12 8.04
N MET A 10 5.32 1.07 7.41
CA MET A 10 5.06 0.78 6.00
C MET A 10 3.58 0.47 5.76
N SER A 11 3.00 -0.37 6.62
CA SER A 11 1.59 -0.74 6.58
C SER A 11 0.70 0.50 6.74
N THR A 12 1.00 1.35 7.72
CA THR A 12 0.27 2.61 7.97
C THR A 12 0.38 3.57 6.79
N LEU A 13 1.57 3.75 6.21
CA LEU A 13 1.75 4.63 5.06
C LEU A 13 0.99 4.12 3.83
N LEU A 14 1.04 2.81 3.56
CA LEU A 14 0.34 2.21 2.44
C LEU A 14 -1.18 2.33 2.63
N ASN A 15 -1.70 2.05 3.82
CA ASN A 15 -3.12 2.24 4.16
C ASN A 15 -3.56 3.69 3.97
N ASN A 16 -2.76 4.66 4.44
CA ASN A 16 -3.05 6.08 4.27
C ASN A 16 -3.07 6.52 2.80
N VAL A 17 -2.26 5.89 1.94
CA VAL A 17 -2.29 6.16 0.49
C VAL A 17 -3.56 5.61 -0.15
N MET A 18 -4.01 4.44 0.27
CA MET A 18 -5.21 3.77 -0.26
C MET A 18 -6.52 4.40 0.26
N ALA A 19 -6.49 5.13 1.38
CA ALA A 19 -7.64 5.83 1.94
C ALA A 19 -8.06 7.07 1.11
N GLU A 20 -9.37 7.35 1.09
CA GLU A 20 -9.97 8.42 0.27
C GLU A 20 -9.45 9.83 0.64
N GLU A 21 -9.15 10.12 1.91
CA GLU A 21 -8.82 11.47 2.40
C GLU A 21 -7.31 11.81 2.50
N CYS A 22 -6.46 11.31 1.60
CA CYS A 22 -5.03 11.66 1.64
C CYS A 22 -4.76 13.08 1.08
N ARG A 23 -4.62 14.09 1.96
CA ARG A 23 -4.25 15.48 1.60
C ARG A 23 -2.75 15.70 1.32
N ASN A 24 -1.86 14.77 1.70
CA ASN A 24 -0.39 14.95 1.64
C ASN A 24 0.34 13.80 0.90
N GLN A 25 -0.09 13.46 -0.32
CA GLN A 25 0.44 12.32 -1.11
C GLN A 25 1.96 12.41 -1.37
N TRP A 26 2.48 13.63 -1.52
CA TRP A 26 3.88 13.88 -1.88
C TRP A 26 4.85 13.59 -0.74
N SER A 27 4.43 13.81 0.52
CA SER A 27 5.29 13.55 1.68
C SER A 27 5.31 12.08 2.08
N MET A 28 4.28 11.30 1.73
CA MET A 28 4.17 9.88 2.05
C MET A 28 4.89 8.96 1.04
N SER A 29 5.04 9.38 -0.23
CA SER A 29 5.66 8.50 -1.25
C SER A 29 7.10 8.13 -0.93
N ARG A 30 7.90 9.14 -0.54
CA ARG A 30 9.34 8.98 -0.30
C ARG A 30 9.64 8.05 0.89
N PRO A 31 9.03 8.21 2.08
CA PRO A 31 9.25 7.27 3.18
C PRO A 31 8.70 5.88 2.85
N LEU A 32 7.58 5.76 2.12
CA LEU A 32 7.05 4.47 1.70
C LEU A 32 8.02 3.71 0.77
N LEU A 33 8.61 4.37 -0.22
CA LEU A 33 9.62 3.76 -1.10
C LEU A 33 10.82 3.23 -0.30
N VAL A 34 11.33 4.02 0.65
CA VAL A 34 12.46 3.62 1.48
C VAL A 34 12.13 2.35 2.27
N LEU A 35 10.93 2.26 2.84
CA LEU A 35 10.49 1.11 3.61
C LEU A 35 10.29 -0.13 2.73
N ILE A 36 9.71 0.02 1.54
CA ILE A 36 9.53 -1.07 0.58
C ILE A 36 10.89 -1.66 0.18
N LEU A 37 11.88 -0.82 -0.15
CA LEU A 37 13.21 -1.27 -0.53
C LEU A 37 14.01 -1.88 0.64
N LEU A 38 13.71 -1.48 1.87
CA LEU A 38 14.36 -2.00 3.07
C LEU A 38 13.74 -3.33 3.55
N TYR A 39 12.43 -3.53 3.32
CA TYR A 39 11.65 -4.67 3.80
C TYR A 39 10.85 -5.35 2.68
N GLU A 40 11.53 -5.71 1.58
CA GLU A 40 10.90 -6.27 0.38
C GLU A 40 10.04 -7.51 0.65
N ASP A 41 10.50 -8.44 1.50
CA ASP A 41 9.76 -9.67 1.83
C ASP A 41 8.47 -9.39 2.62
N PHE A 42 8.53 -8.43 3.53
CA PHE A 42 7.36 -7.99 4.26
C PHE A 42 6.38 -7.26 3.33
N PHE A 43 6.88 -6.43 2.40
CA PHE A 43 6.03 -5.79 1.39
C PHE A 43 5.34 -6.82 0.48
N ARG A 44 6.05 -7.86 0.03
CA ARG A 44 5.46 -8.97 -0.73
C ARG A 44 4.32 -9.64 0.05
N SER A 45 4.56 -9.94 1.32
CA SER A 45 3.55 -10.57 2.18
C SER A 45 2.34 -9.67 2.40
N LEU A 46 2.57 -8.37 2.64
CA LEU A 46 1.52 -7.36 2.79
C LEU A 46 0.68 -7.22 1.51
N LYS A 47 1.34 -7.12 0.35
CA LYS A 47 0.70 -7.10 -0.98
C LYS A 47 -0.22 -8.31 -1.17
N ASP A 48 0.31 -9.51 -0.93
CA ASP A 48 -0.43 -10.76 -1.14
C ASP A 48 -1.65 -10.86 -0.22
N ASN A 49 -1.53 -10.39 1.02
CA ASN A 49 -2.66 -10.29 1.93
C ASN A 49 -3.73 -9.35 1.39
N ILE A 50 -3.35 -8.12 1.00
CA ILE A 50 -4.25 -7.10 0.44
C ILE A 50 -5.01 -7.62 -0.77
N ILE A 51 -4.31 -8.31 -1.69
CA ILE A 51 -4.92 -8.92 -2.88
C ILE A 51 -5.94 -9.99 -2.47
N ARG A 52 -5.59 -10.92 -1.57
CA ARG A 52 -6.49 -12.00 -1.14
C ARG A 52 -7.75 -11.51 -0.43
N ALA A 53 -7.71 -10.36 0.22
CA ALA A 53 -8.89 -9.77 0.85
C ALA A 53 -9.85 -9.10 -0.13
N GLN A 54 -9.44 -8.88 -1.39
CA GLN A 54 -10.37 -8.38 -2.41
C GLN A 54 -11.33 -9.50 -2.85
N PRO A 55 -12.56 -9.15 -3.27
CA PRO A 55 -13.43 -10.06 -4.02
C PRO A 55 -12.67 -10.72 -5.18
N THR A 56 -12.94 -12.00 -5.45
CA THR A 56 -12.19 -12.81 -6.43
C THR A 56 -12.06 -12.14 -7.80
N ASP A 57 -13.12 -11.48 -8.27
CA ASP A 57 -13.18 -10.74 -9.53
C ASP A 57 -12.30 -9.48 -9.56
N LYS A 58 -11.87 -8.98 -8.39
CA LYS A 58 -11.03 -7.78 -8.22
C LYS A 58 -9.58 -8.09 -7.87
N GLN A 59 -9.26 -9.34 -7.47
CA GLN A 59 -7.91 -9.72 -7.05
C GLN A 59 -6.88 -9.50 -8.17
N GLN A 60 -7.21 -9.90 -9.40
CA GLN A 60 -6.32 -9.71 -10.55
C GLN A 60 -6.06 -8.22 -10.85
N THR A 61 -7.10 -7.39 -10.78
CA THR A 61 -6.98 -5.94 -10.98
C THR A 61 -6.09 -5.31 -9.90
N MET A 62 -6.30 -5.66 -8.63
CA MET A 62 -5.46 -5.19 -7.53
C MET A 62 -4.00 -5.64 -7.69
N ALA A 63 -3.78 -6.89 -8.10
CA ALA A 63 -2.44 -7.41 -8.38
C ALA A 63 -1.74 -6.59 -9.48
N GLN A 64 -2.43 -6.29 -10.57
CA GLN A 64 -1.88 -5.47 -11.66
C GLN A 64 -1.48 -4.08 -11.17
N TRP A 65 -2.30 -3.43 -10.35
CA TRP A 65 -1.97 -2.10 -9.81
C TRP A 65 -0.74 -2.11 -8.90
N PHE A 66 -0.51 -3.18 -8.13
CA PHE A 66 0.74 -3.32 -7.38
C PHE A 66 1.96 -3.55 -8.27
N GLU A 67 1.81 -4.24 -9.41
CA GLU A 67 2.89 -4.34 -10.39
C GLU A 67 3.18 -2.98 -11.05
N ASP A 68 2.14 -2.22 -11.40
CA ASP A 68 2.26 -0.86 -11.96
C ASP A 68 2.89 0.11 -10.95
N LEU A 69 2.59 -0.04 -9.65
CA LEU A 69 3.20 0.73 -8.57
C LEU A 69 4.73 0.59 -8.57
N MET A 70 5.24 -0.63 -8.78
CA MET A 70 6.67 -0.94 -8.75
C MET A 70 7.33 -0.91 -10.13
N CYS A 71 6.56 -0.65 -11.19
CA CYS A 71 7.06 -0.64 -12.57
C CYS A 71 8.15 0.42 -12.79
N GLY A 72 9.34 -0.05 -13.18
CA GLY A 72 10.52 0.79 -13.40
C GLY A 72 11.19 1.31 -12.14
N ILE A 73 10.88 0.76 -10.97
CA ILE A 73 11.54 1.09 -9.71
C ILE A 73 12.80 0.23 -9.55
N GLU A 74 13.92 0.89 -9.31
CA GLU A 74 15.20 0.25 -9.03
C GLU A 74 15.43 0.09 -7.51
N ARG A 75 16.38 -0.76 -7.11
CA ARG A 75 16.76 -0.93 -5.70
C ARG A 75 17.71 0.19 -5.22
N ASN A 76 17.28 1.45 -5.34
CA ASN A 76 18.01 2.62 -4.86
C ASN A 76 17.08 3.79 -4.50
N VAL A 77 17.60 4.80 -3.81
CA VAL A 77 16.83 5.98 -3.37
C VAL A 77 17.23 7.25 -4.13
N SER A 78 17.66 7.10 -5.39
CA SER A 78 18.02 8.23 -6.24
C SER A 78 16.84 9.19 -6.45
N GLY A 79 17.13 10.44 -6.81
CA GLY A 79 16.09 11.45 -7.09
C GLY A 79 15.13 10.98 -8.18
N LYS A 80 15.67 10.44 -9.29
CA LYS A 80 14.89 9.89 -10.40
C LYS A 80 13.98 8.74 -9.97
N ASN A 81 14.49 7.80 -9.15
CA ASN A 81 13.71 6.66 -8.70
C ASN A 81 12.57 7.07 -7.73
N LYS A 82 12.84 8.03 -6.84
CA LYS A 82 11.82 8.64 -5.97
C LYS A 82 10.72 9.35 -6.75
N GLU A 83 11.10 10.07 -7.81
CA GLU A 83 10.15 10.77 -8.68
C GLU A 83 9.27 9.77 -9.43
N LYS A 84 9.88 8.73 -10.02
CA LYS A 84 9.16 7.64 -10.69
C LYS A 84 8.16 6.96 -9.75
N PHE A 85 8.58 6.61 -8.52
CA PHE A 85 7.67 6.02 -7.53
C PHE A 85 6.51 6.94 -7.17
N THR A 86 6.78 8.25 -7.04
CA THR A 86 5.72 9.23 -6.74
C THR A 86 4.66 9.24 -7.86
N GLN A 87 5.07 9.22 -9.12
CA GLN A 87 4.17 9.16 -10.28
C GLN A 87 3.35 7.86 -10.30
N ASN A 88 4.00 6.71 -10.08
CA ASN A 88 3.33 5.41 -10.02
C ASN A 88 2.30 5.37 -8.87
N LEU A 89 2.67 5.87 -7.69
CA LEU A 89 1.81 5.92 -6.51
C LEU A 89 0.57 6.80 -6.71
N SER A 90 0.71 7.93 -7.42
CA SER A 90 -0.44 8.77 -7.78
C SER A 90 -1.44 8.04 -8.67
N SER A 91 -0.96 7.23 -9.62
CA SER A 91 -1.83 6.41 -10.47
C SER A 91 -2.49 5.28 -9.67
N PHE A 92 -1.69 4.53 -8.92
CA PHE A 92 -2.18 3.48 -8.02
C PHE A 92 -3.32 3.97 -7.12
N ARG A 93 -3.13 5.10 -6.44
CA ARG A 93 -4.17 5.68 -5.57
C ARG A 93 -5.44 6.02 -6.35
N ARG A 94 -5.31 6.70 -7.50
CA ARG A 94 -6.46 7.07 -8.32
C ARG A 94 -7.26 5.83 -8.70
N ASP A 95 -6.58 4.76 -9.08
CA ASP A 95 -7.23 3.56 -9.59
C ASP A 95 -7.88 2.77 -8.43
N VAL A 96 -7.22 2.68 -7.26
CA VAL A 96 -7.78 2.09 -6.03
C VAL A 96 -9.01 2.83 -5.52
N VAL A 97 -9.00 4.16 -5.49
CA VAL A 97 -10.14 4.98 -5.04
C VAL A 97 -11.34 4.84 -5.98
N ASN A 98 -11.09 4.67 -7.29
CA ASN A 98 -12.15 4.52 -8.29
C ASN A 98 -12.59 3.06 -8.47
N LEU A 99 -12.02 2.10 -7.74
CA LEU A 99 -12.46 0.71 -7.78
C LEU A 99 -13.93 0.65 -7.34
N PRO A 100 -14.88 0.21 -8.20
CA PRO A 100 -16.29 0.22 -7.87
C PRO A 100 -16.54 -0.57 -6.60
N LYS A 101 -16.98 0.10 -5.52
CA LYS A 101 -17.38 -0.57 -4.27
C LYS A 101 -18.59 -1.44 -4.61
N SER A 102 -18.44 -2.76 -4.57
CA SER A 102 -19.57 -3.67 -4.76
C SER A 102 -20.56 -3.41 -3.64
N SER A 103 -21.82 -3.12 -3.99
CA SER A 103 -22.89 -2.84 -3.06
C SER A 103 -22.86 -3.85 -1.89
N SER A 104 -22.74 -3.33 -0.67
CA SER A 104 -22.73 -4.04 0.63
C SER A 104 -21.39 -4.36 1.32
N TYR A 105 -20.26 -3.78 0.91
CA TYR A 105 -19.07 -3.78 1.76
C TYR A 105 -18.44 -2.38 1.86
N ASN A 106 -18.47 -1.81 3.07
CA ASN A 106 -17.69 -0.62 3.40
C ASN A 106 -16.23 -0.94 3.12
N THR A 107 -15.64 -0.30 2.11
CA THR A 107 -14.21 -0.44 1.80
C THR A 107 -13.34 0.02 2.97
N ASP A 108 -13.89 0.88 3.84
CA ASP A 108 -13.34 1.17 5.17
C ASP A 108 -13.09 -0.09 5.98
N ASN A 109 -13.98 -1.10 5.95
CA ASN A 109 -13.78 -2.34 6.70
C ASN A 109 -12.61 -3.18 6.17
N SER A 110 -12.36 -3.22 4.85
CA SER A 110 -11.25 -4.02 4.32
C SER A 110 -9.89 -3.49 4.75
N TYR A 111 -9.73 -2.16 4.86
CA TYR A 111 -8.51 -1.53 5.34
C TYR A 111 -8.46 -1.44 6.88
N GLN A 112 -9.61 -1.31 7.56
CA GLN A 112 -9.72 -1.40 9.02
C GLN A 112 -9.42 -2.80 9.56
N ILE A 113 -9.79 -3.87 8.84
CA ILE A 113 -9.44 -5.26 9.21
C ILE A 113 -7.90 -5.44 9.23
N TYR A 114 -7.15 -4.75 8.36
CA TYR A 114 -5.68 -4.72 8.46
C TYR A 114 -5.17 -3.94 9.66
N CYS A 115 -5.88 -2.89 10.09
CA CYS A 115 -5.53 -2.17 11.32
C CYS A 115 -5.85 -3.03 12.56
N GLU A 116 -7.07 -3.55 12.70
CA GLU A 116 -7.51 -4.29 13.90
C GLU A 116 -6.75 -5.60 14.14
N ASN A 117 -6.40 -6.34 13.07
CA ASN A 117 -5.63 -7.59 13.20
C ASN A 117 -4.15 -7.36 13.56
N ASN A 118 -3.64 -6.13 13.47
CA ASN A 118 -2.27 -5.78 13.88
C ASN A 118 -2.22 -4.99 15.20
N TYR A 119 -3.37 -4.57 15.75
CA TYR A 119 -3.47 -3.89 17.06
C TYR A 119 -3.93 -4.81 18.21
N SER A 120 -4.25 -6.07 17.93
CA SER A 120 -4.50 -7.08 18.97
C SER A 120 -3.18 -7.63 19.54
N VAL A 121 -2.33 -6.73 20.05
CA VAL A 121 -1.38 -7.10 21.10
C VAL A 121 -2.23 -7.36 22.33
N SER A 122 -2.27 -8.63 22.75
CA SER A 122 -2.87 -9.04 24.01
C SER A 122 -2.31 -8.16 25.14
N VAL A 123 -3.24 -7.66 25.98
CA VAL A 123 -2.98 -6.95 27.23
C VAL A 123 -1.91 -7.67 28.06
#